data_AF-A0A670ZDJ1-F1
#
_entry.id   AF-A0A670ZDJ1-F1
#
_cell.length_a   1.000
_cell.length_b   1.000
_cell.length_c   1.000
_cell.angle_alpha   90.00
_cell.angle_beta   90.00
_cell.angle_gamma   90.00
#
_symmetry.space_group_name_H-M   'P 1'
#
loop_
_entity.id
_entity.type
_entity.pdbx_description
1 polymer ?
#
loop_
_entity_poly.entity_id
_entity_poly.type
_entity_poly.pdbx_seq_one_letter_code
_entity_poly.pdbx_strand_id
1 'polypeptide(L)'
;MASRSAGTLLTQNNAVYVPPGLMPGYRGHVPNVAFSFGDTYGNTTMKYFQDFRNAAMETSYSPYSKGGQFPTLFSRDPSLVIGERARGWDRWLHTPNYSRFSLDMNRSEELQEFYKLTQMHREHYRDKTGKLHLVPYFVLPMKEKDKYPHPLDLPPLSAKTMWHLHRISPENLRTYQTFPSGKRVTSQEREVRDSYFQFRA
;
A
#
# COMPACT_ATOMS: atom_id res chain seq x y z
N MET A 1 10.36 -43.08 -50.31
CA MET A 1 9.44 -43.48 -49.22
C MET A 1 9.36 -42.35 -48.20
N ALA A 2 8.22 -41.70 -48.07
CA ALA A 2 7.87 -40.88 -46.91
C ALA A 2 6.37 -41.07 -46.67
N SER A 3 6.06 -41.98 -45.74
CA SER A 3 4.70 -42.23 -45.25
C SER A 3 4.20 -40.98 -44.54
N ARG A 4 3.02 -40.49 -44.92
CA ARG A 4 2.31 -39.41 -44.21
C ARG A 4 1.07 -40.01 -43.56
N SER A 5 0.94 -39.77 -42.26
CA SER A 5 -0.07 -40.33 -41.37
C SER A 5 -1.51 -40.01 -41.80
N ALA A 6 -2.41 -40.93 -41.46
CA ALA A 6 -3.84 -40.83 -41.69
C ALA A 6 -4.43 -39.61 -40.97
N GLY A 7 -5.06 -38.70 -41.72
CA GLY A 7 -5.85 -37.60 -41.14
C GLY A 7 -5.98 -36.31 -41.95
N THR A 8 -5.27 -36.13 -43.07
CA THR A 8 -5.41 -34.89 -43.85
C THR A 8 -6.62 -34.96 -44.79
N LEU A 9 -7.72 -34.32 -44.39
CA LEU A 9 -8.86 -34.02 -45.27
C LEU A 9 -8.37 -33.13 -46.42
N LEU A 10 -8.37 -33.66 -47.65
CA LEU A 10 -8.17 -32.88 -48.86
C LEU A 10 -9.46 -32.11 -49.18
N THR A 11 -9.57 -30.90 -48.67
CA THR A 11 -10.62 -29.97 -49.11
C THR A 11 -10.11 -29.23 -50.36
N GLN A 12 -10.96 -29.03 -51.36
CA GLN A 12 -10.63 -28.23 -52.56
C GLN A 12 -10.52 -26.72 -52.24
N ASN A 13 -10.81 -26.34 -50.99
CA ASN A 13 -10.63 -25.00 -50.44
C ASN A 13 -9.41 -25.00 -49.51
N ASN A 14 -8.23 -25.36 -50.02
CA ASN A 14 -6.99 -25.14 -49.29
C ASN A 14 -6.68 -23.64 -49.40
N ALA A 15 -7.07 -22.85 -48.39
CA ALA A 15 -6.38 -21.59 -48.14
C ALA A 15 -4.93 -21.96 -47.84
N VAL A 16 -4.13 -22.04 -48.90
CA VAL A 16 -2.76 -22.54 -48.91
C VAL A 16 -2.04 -21.87 -47.75
N TYR A 17 -1.59 -22.68 -46.80
CA TYR A 17 -0.65 -22.22 -45.79
C TYR A 17 0.56 -21.64 -46.54
N VAL A 18 0.61 -20.31 -46.63
CA VAL A 18 1.75 -19.60 -47.20
C VAL A 18 2.74 -19.43 -46.06
N PRO A 19 3.96 -19.98 -46.15
CA PRO A 19 4.94 -19.81 -45.09
C PRO A 19 5.18 -18.31 -44.84
N PRO A 20 5.45 -17.87 -43.61
CA PRO A 20 5.48 -16.44 -43.25
C PRO A 20 6.38 -15.56 -44.14
N GLY A 21 7.45 -16.13 -44.72
CA GLY A 21 8.35 -15.44 -45.65
C GLY A 21 7.81 -15.26 -47.08
N LEU A 22 6.72 -15.94 -47.45
CA LEU A 22 6.04 -15.84 -48.75
C LEU A 22 4.67 -15.15 -48.65
N MET A 23 4.20 -14.86 -47.44
CA MET A 23 2.92 -14.19 -47.22
C MET A 23 3.10 -12.72 -47.62
N PRO A 24 2.28 -12.13 -48.52
CA PRO A 24 2.42 -10.72 -48.87
C PRO A 24 2.19 -9.89 -47.60
N GLY A 25 3.27 -9.41 -47.00
CA GLY A 25 3.22 -8.41 -45.93
C GLY A 25 2.41 -7.22 -46.42
N TYR A 26 1.56 -6.69 -45.54
CA TYR A 26 0.75 -5.47 -45.69
C TYR A 26 0.15 -5.20 -47.10
N ARG A 27 -1.11 -5.58 -47.31
CA ARG A 27 -1.86 -5.34 -48.56
C ARG A 27 -2.39 -3.90 -48.74
N GLY A 28 -2.00 -2.97 -47.87
CA GLY A 28 -2.43 -1.57 -47.94
C GLY A 28 -1.51 -0.69 -48.78
N HIS A 29 -1.94 0.55 -49.05
CA HIS A 29 -1.08 1.54 -49.70
C HIS A 29 0.09 1.90 -48.78
N VAL A 30 1.30 1.90 -49.33
CA VAL A 30 2.51 2.39 -48.68
C VAL A 30 3.08 3.52 -49.53
N PRO A 31 3.16 4.75 -48.98
CA PRO A 31 3.68 5.91 -49.71
C PRO A 31 5.08 5.66 -50.28
N ASN A 32 5.35 6.19 -51.47
CA ASN A 32 6.63 6.15 -52.16
C ASN A 32 7.17 4.75 -52.54
N VAL A 33 6.41 3.67 -52.31
CA VAL A 33 6.83 2.31 -52.74
C VAL A 33 6.91 2.19 -54.26
N ALA A 34 6.07 2.93 -55.01
CA ALA A 34 6.13 2.96 -56.47
C ALA A 34 7.46 3.51 -57.03
N PHE A 35 8.20 4.29 -56.24
CA PHE A 35 9.50 4.84 -56.62
C PHE A 35 10.69 4.03 -56.06
N SER A 36 10.40 2.98 -55.29
CA SER A 36 11.41 2.10 -54.68
C SER A 36 11.60 0.85 -55.55
N PHE A 37 12.84 0.57 -55.96
CA PHE A 37 13.20 -0.58 -56.78
C PHE A 37 14.41 -1.31 -56.19
N GLY A 38 14.59 -2.59 -56.55
CA GLY A 38 15.73 -3.40 -56.12
C GLY A 38 15.50 -4.28 -54.89
N ASP A 39 14.31 -4.23 -54.28
CA ASP A 39 13.92 -5.02 -53.11
C ASP A 39 12.54 -5.66 -53.28
N THR A 40 12.22 -6.69 -52.48
CA THR A 40 10.87 -7.26 -52.45
C THR A 40 9.89 -6.31 -51.76
N TYR A 41 8.60 -6.38 -52.15
CA TYR A 41 7.54 -5.57 -51.53
C TYR A 41 7.47 -5.76 -50.01
N GLY A 42 7.70 -6.98 -49.49
CA GLY A 42 7.76 -7.22 -48.05
C GLY A 42 8.90 -6.45 -47.37
N ASN A 43 10.08 -6.41 -47.98
CA ASN A 43 11.22 -5.67 -47.42
C ASN A 43 11.03 -4.16 -47.50
N THR A 44 10.51 -3.64 -48.62
CA THR A 44 10.31 -2.20 -48.80
C THR A 44 9.25 -1.66 -47.85
N THR A 45 8.15 -2.40 -47.66
CA THR A 45 7.11 -2.04 -46.70
C THR A 45 7.62 -2.13 -45.26
N MET A 46 8.34 -3.19 -44.90
CA MET A 46 8.95 -3.32 -43.56
C MET A 46 9.90 -2.17 -43.25
N LYS A 47 10.77 -1.82 -44.20
CA LYS A 47 11.67 -0.66 -44.09
C LYS A 47 10.90 0.64 -43.91
N TYR A 48 9.88 0.89 -44.73
CA TYR A 48 9.03 2.07 -44.58
C TYR A 48 8.42 2.17 -43.19
N PHE A 49 7.88 1.08 -42.64
CA PHE A 49 7.30 1.10 -41.29
C PHE A 49 8.34 1.34 -40.20
N GLN A 50 9.55 0.78 -40.34
CA GLN A 50 10.65 1.06 -39.44
C GLN A 50 11.08 2.53 -39.53
N ASP A 51 11.22 3.08 -40.72
CA ASP A 51 11.59 4.48 -40.96
C ASP A 51 10.52 5.43 -40.44
N PHE A 52 9.24 5.15 -40.70
CA PHE A 52 8.11 5.90 -40.17
C PHE A 52 8.08 5.88 -38.64
N ARG A 53 8.25 4.70 -38.04
CA ARG A 53 8.38 4.56 -36.58
C ARG A 53 9.56 5.36 -36.06
N ASN A 54 10.73 5.23 -36.69
CA ASN A 54 11.93 5.96 -36.28
C ASN A 54 11.75 7.47 -36.38
N ALA A 55 11.12 7.98 -37.45
CA ALA A 55 10.81 9.39 -37.60
C ALA A 55 9.84 9.89 -36.51
N ALA A 56 8.78 9.12 -36.22
CA ALA A 56 7.88 9.44 -35.12
C ALA A 56 8.61 9.48 -33.78
N MET A 57 9.51 8.53 -33.53
CA MET A 57 10.34 8.46 -32.32
C MET A 57 11.46 9.53 -32.26
N GLU A 58 11.91 10.10 -33.38
CA GLU A 58 12.81 11.27 -33.35
C GLU A 58 12.05 12.52 -32.86
N THR A 59 10.77 12.65 -33.24
CA THR A 59 9.95 13.79 -32.84
C THR A 59 9.41 13.69 -31.41
N SER A 60 9.54 12.54 -30.73
CA SER A 60 8.94 12.30 -29.42
C SER A 60 9.62 13.06 -28.26
N TYR A 61 10.72 13.78 -28.53
CA TYR A 61 11.39 14.65 -27.55
C TYR A 61 10.63 15.97 -27.30
N SER A 62 9.79 16.41 -28.24
CA SER A 62 9.06 17.68 -28.14
C SER A 62 7.60 17.46 -27.75
N PRO A 63 7.08 18.17 -26.72
CA PRO A 63 5.65 18.20 -26.38
C PRO A 63 4.75 18.68 -27.53
N TYR A 64 5.33 19.34 -28.54
CA TYR A 64 4.62 19.87 -29.70
C TYR A 64 4.56 18.88 -30.88
N SER A 65 5.05 17.64 -30.73
CA SER A 65 4.89 16.63 -31.76
C SER A 65 3.44 16.17 -31.86
N LYS A 66 2.89 16.16 -33.08
CA LYS A 66 1.51 15.74 -33.37
C LYS A 66 1.22 14.29 -32.98
N GLY A 67 2.27 13.47 -32.77
CA GLY A 67 2.16 12.08 -32.34
C GLY A 67 2.03 11.89 -30.83
N GLY A 68 2.25 12.92 -30.01
CA GLY A 68 2.27 12.79 -28.54
C GLY A 68 3.53 12.10 -27.99
N GLN A 69 3.67 12.12 -26.67
CA GLN A 69 4.84 11.60 -25.96
C GLN A 69 4.55 10.19 -25.44
N PHE A 70 4.96 9.15 -26.19
CA PHE A 70 4.79 7.77 -25.77
C PHE A 70 6.00 7.29 -24.96
N PRO A 71 5.84 7.03 -23.64
CA PRO A 71 6.87 6.34 -22.89
C PRO A 71 6.96 4.91 -23.46
N THR A 72 8.04 4.61 -24.15
CA THR A 72 8.31 3.25 -24.60
C THR A 72 9.76 2.95 -24.33
N LEU A 73 10.09 1.67 -24.14
CA LEU A 73 11.47 1.19 -24.00
C LEU A 73 12.35 1.53 -25.21
N PHE A 74 11.73 1.90 -26.33
CA PHE A 74 12.40 2.27 -27.58
C PHE A 74 12.47 3.79 -27.80
N SER A 75 12.10 4.60 -26.79
CA SER A 75 12.24 6.06 -26.82
C SER A 75 13.70 6.48 -26.83
N ARG A 76 14.02 7.50 -27.63
CA ARG A 76 15.34 8.14 -27.66
C ARG A 76 15.57 9.09 -26.49
N ASP A 77 14.50 9.53 -25.84
CA ASP A 77 14.56 10.37 -24.64
C ASP A 77 14.73 9.49 -23.38
N PRO A 78 15.87 9.59 -22.67
CA PRO A 78 16.12 8.78 -21.47
C PRO A 78 15.13 9.07 -20.33
N SER A 79 14.56 10.28 -20.26
CA SER A 79 13.57 10.62 -19.23
C SER A 79 12.28 9.80 -19.38
N LEU A 80 11.87 9.53 -20.62
CA LEU A 80 10.71 8.70 -20.95
C LEU A 80 10.95 7.21 -20.76
N VAL A 81 12.16 6.73 -21.02
CA VAL A 81 12.56 5.34 -20.77
C VAL A 81 12.52 5.01 -19.28
N ILE A 82 13.01 5.92 -18.44
CA ILE A 82 12.99 5.77 -16.98
C ILE A 82 11.53 5.81 -16.46
N GLY A 83 10.72 6.73 -16.99
CA GLY A 83 9.29 6.84 -16.64
C GLY A 83 8.47 5.60 -16.97
N GLU A 84 8.78 4.89 -18.06
CA GLU A 84 8.03 3.69 -18.47
C GLU A 84 8.10 2.56 -17.44
N ARG A 85 9.25 2.38 -16.78
CA ARG A 85 9.40 1.36 -15.73
C ARG A 85 8.52 1.67 -14.52
N ALA A 86 8.48 2.92 -14.07
CA ALA A 86 7.64 3.35 -12.96
C ALA A 86 6.15 3.21 -13.30
N ARG A 87 5.74 3.63 -14.52
CA ARG A 87 4.34 3.55 -14.99
C ARG A 87 3.85 2.12 -15.21
N GLY A 88 4.72 1.19 -15.58
CA GLY A 88 4.37 -0.23 -15.68
C GLY A 88 3.97 -0.81 -14.33
N TRP A 89 4.70 -0.47 -13.27
CA TRP A 89 4.36 -0.87 -11.90
C TRP A 89 3.10 -0.16 -11.41
N ASP A 90 2.97 1.13 -11.71
CA ASP A 90 1.79 1.93 -11.35
C ASP A 90 0.50 1.37 -11.98
N ARG A 91 0.58 0.93 -13.24
CA ARG A 91 -0.53 0.21 -13.92
C ARG A 91 -0.91 -1.07 -13.16
N TRP A 92 0.07 -1.83 -12.66
CA TRP A 92 -0.17 -3.05 -11.87
C TRP A 92 -0.67 -2.79 -10.46
N LEU A 93 -0.28 -1.67 -9.84
CA LEU A 93 -0.79 -1.25 -8.53
C LEU A 93 -2.24 -0.75 -8.63
N HIS A 94 -2.58 -0.12 -9.75
CA HIS A 94 -3.91 0.42 -10.02
C HIS A 94 -4.77 -0.50 -10.91
N THR A 95 -4.41 -1.78 -11.09
CA THR A 95 -5.31 -2.71 -11.78
C THR A 95 -6.59 -2.86 -10.95
N PRO A 96 -7.76 -2.46 -11.49
CA PRO A 96 -9.02 -2.68 -10.78
C PRO A 96 -9.25 -4.18 -10.62
N ASN A 97 -9.41 -4.63 -9.38
CA ASN A 97 -9.79 -6.00 -9.07
C ASN A 97 -11.29 -6.17 -9.32
N TYR A 98 -11.64 -6.72 -10.47
CA TYR A 98 -13.02 -7.09 -10.76
C TYR A 98 -13.33 -8.49 -10.22
N SER A 99 -14.25 -8.57 -9.27
CA SER A 99 -14.88 -9.83 -8.87
C SER A 99 -15.84 -10.29 -9.98
N ARG A 100 -15.79 -11.57 -10.38
CA ARG A 100 -16.74 -12.17 -11.34
C ARG A 100 -18.15 -12.36 -10.77
N PHE A 101 -18.32 -12.17 -9.47
CA PHE A 101 -19.61 -12.29 -8.79
C PHE A 101 -20.20 -10.89 -8.58
N SER A 102 -21.51 -10.76 -8.79
CA SER A 102 -22.31 -9.58 -8.41
C SER A 102 -22.52 -9.51 -6.88
N LEU A 103 -21.50 -9.88 -6.12
CA LEU A 103 -21.47 -9.81 -4.67
C LEU A 103 -20.69 -8.55 -4.32
N ASP A 104 -21.45 -7.50 -4.03
CA ASP A 104 -20.92 -6.28 -3.45
C ASP A 104 -20.52 -6.58 -1.99
N MET A 105 -19.21 -6.60 -1.73
CA MET A 105 -18.66 -6.91 -0.41
C MET A 105 -19.15 -5.92 0.64
N ASN A 106 -19.20 -4.63 0.30
CA ASN A 106 -19.63 -3.58 1.23
C ASN A 106 -21.10 -3.79 1.63
N ARG A 107 -21.97 -4.05 0.65
CA ARG A 107 -23.38 -4.37 0.92
C ARG A 107 -23.53 -5.65 1.76
N SER A 108 -22.68 -6.64 1.55
CA SER A 108 -22.72 -7.89 2.32
C SER A 108 -22.33 -7.68 3.79
N GLU A 109 -21.34 -6.82 4.05
CA GLU A 109 -20.92 -6.44 5.39
C GLU A 109 -22.04 -5.64 6.10
N GLU A 110 -22.63 -4.65 5.43
CA GLU A 110 -23.76 -3.88 5.95
C GLU A 110 -24.93 -4.78 6.38
N LEU A 111 -25.27 -5.77 5.55
CA LEU A 111 -26.34 -6.72 5.86
C LEU A 111 -26.00 -7.61 7.06
N GLN A 112 -24.75 -8.03 7.22
CA GLN A 112 -24.30 -8.80 8.38
C GLN A 112 -24.37 -7.97 9.66
N GLU A 113 -23.91 -6.72 9.62
CA GLU A 113 -23.98 -5.81 10.77
C GLU A 113 -25.42 -5.52 11.18
N PHE A 114 -26.29 -5.23 10.21
CA PHE A 114 -27.72 -5.03 10.46
C PHE A 114 -28.36 -6.26 11.09
N TYR A 115 -28.04 -7.46 10.58
CA TYR A 115 -28.53 -8.71 11.15
C TYR A 115 -28.03 -8.90 12.59
N LYS A 116 -26.76 -8.59 12.88
CA LYS A 116 -26.20 -8.67 14.24
C LYS A 116 -26.92 -7.71 15.20
N LEU A 117 -27.14 -6.47 14.81
CA LEU A 117 -27.86 -5.47 15.63
C LEU A 117 -29.30 -5.89 15.91
N THR A 118 -30.00 -6.42 14.91
CA THR A 118 -31.38 -6.91 15.11
C THR A 118 -31.45 -8.11 16.05
N GLN A 119 -30.46 -9.01 16.02
CA GLN A 119 -30.39 -10.11 16.99
C GLN A 119 -30.11 -9.62 18.42
N MET A 120 -29.17 -8.70 18.58
CA MET A 120 -28.90 -8.04 19.87
C MET A 120 -30.17 -7.40 20.45
N HIS A 121 -30.95 -6.71 19.60
CA HIS A 121 -32.22 -6.12 20.00
C HIS A 121 -33.27 -7.17 20.39
N ARG A 122 -33.34 -8.31 19.70
CA ARG A 122 -34.23 -9.42 20.09
C ARG A 122 -33.84 -10.04 21.42
N GLU A 123 -32.56 -10.24 21.65
CA GLU A 123 -32.01 -10.77 22.92
C GLU A 123 -32.30 -9.82 24.07
N HIS A 124 -32.25 -8.50 23.82
CA HIS A 124 -32.59 -7.49 24.80
C HIS A 124 -33.99 -7.67 25.40
N TYR A 125 -35.01 -7.90 24.57
CA TYR A 125 -36.38 -8.18 25.07
C TYR A 125 -36.55 -9.58 25.66
N ARG A 126 -35.65 -10.51 25.36
CA ARG A 126 -35.67 -11.86 25.94
C ARG A 126 -35.08 -11.92 27.33
N ASP A 127 -34.44 -10.85 27.80
CA ASP A 127 -33.86 -10.81 29.13
C ASP A 127 -34.96 -10.85 30.20
N LYS A 128 -34.91 -11.90 31.02
CA LYS A 128 -35.85 -12.14 32.14
C LYS A 128 -35.27 -11.70 33.48
N THR A 129 -34.04 -11.18 33.52
CA THR A 129 -33.38 -10.79 34.78
C THR A 129 -34.02 -9.60 35.48
N GLY A 130 -35.01 -8.93 34.86
CA GLY A 130 -35.78 -7.84 35.46
C GLY A 130 -34.98 -6.55 35.69
N LYS A 131 -33.73 -6.51 35.26
CA LYS A 131 -32.90 -5.31 35.26
C LYS A 131 -33.13 -4.56 33.95
N LEU A 132 -33.80 -3.42 34.01
CA LEU A 132 -33.89 -2.52 32.87
C LEU A 132 -32.47 -2.04 32.50
N HIS A 133 -32.17 -2.03 31.20
CA HIS A 133 -30.94 -1.41 30.71
C HIS A 133 -30.92 0.06 31.15
N LEU A 134 -29.76 0.53 31.61
CA LEU A 134 -29.61 1.93 32.00
C LEU A 134 -29.83 2.80 30.76
N VAL A 135 -30.93 3.54 30.76
CA VAL A 135 -31.21 4.50 29.70
C VAL A 135 -30.49 5.81 30.05
N PRO A 136 -29.47 6.22 29.28
CA PRO A 136 -28.55 7.29 29.67
C PRO A 136 -29.20 8.68 29.74
N TYR A 137 -30.44 8.86 29.27
CA TYR A 137 -31.10 10.16 29.28
C TYR A 137 -31.69 10.54 30.65
N PHE A 138 -31.99 9.58 31.52
CA PHE A 138 -32.37 9.90 32.90
C PHE A 138 -31.12 10.09 33.75
N VAL A 139 -30.38 11.17 33.48
CA VAL A 139 -29.32 11.65 34.37
C VAL A 139 -29.99 12.14 35.64
N LEU A 140 -30.02 11.28 36.66
CA LEU A 140 -30.46 11.68 37.99
C LEU A 140 -29.54 12.82 38.47
N PRO A 141 -30.08 13.89 39.09
CA PRO A 141 -29.25 14.94 39.64
C PRO A 141 -28.26 14.35 40.65
N MET A 142 -26.99 14.27 40.28
CA MET A 142 -25.90 13.90 41.18
C MET A 142 -25.54 15.10 42.05
N LYS A 143 -24.98 14.85 43.23
CA LYS A 143 -24.45 15.92 44.07
C LYS A 143 -23.30 16.61 43.33
N GLU A 144 -23.17 17.92 43.50
CA GLU A 144 -22.18 18.73 42.79
C GLU A 144 -20.75 18.20 42.99
N LYS A 145 -20.41 17.72 44.19
CA LYS A 145 -19.12 17.11 44.52
C LYS A 145 -18.79 15.86 43.68
N ASP A 146 -19.79 15.07 43.31
CA ASP A 146 -19.60 13.84 42.54
C ASP A 146 -19.51 14.14 41.04
N LYS A 147 -20.19 15.20 40.58
CA LYS A 147 -20.17 15.66 39.18
C LYS A 147 -18.93 16.48 38.86
N TYR A 148 -18.48 17.28 39.82
CA TYR A 148 -17.34 18.17 39.74
C TYR A 148 -16.49 18.00 41.00
N PRO A 149 -15.62 16.97 41.06
CA PRO A 149 -14.71 16.80 42.18
C PRO A 149 -13.85 18.05 42.33
N HIS A 150 -13.69 18.51 43.57
CA HIS A 150 -12.84 19.66 43.85
C HIS A 150 -11.40 19.30 43.42
N PRO A 151 -10.61 20.20 42.80
CA PRO A 151 -9.26 19.87 42.34
C PRO A 151 -8.31 19.35 43.45
N LEU A 152 -8.67 19.50 44.72
CA LEU A 152 -7.94 18.96 45.87
C LEU A 152 -8.44 17.57 46.32
N ASP A 153 -9.58 17.10 45.83
CA ASP A 153 -10.09 15.74 46.05
C ASP A 153 -9.34 14.77 45.10
N LEU A 154 -8.09 14.48 45.46
CA LEU A 154 -7.30 13.49 44.75
C LEU A 154 -7.85 12.09 45.03
N PRO A 155 -8.01 11.24 44.01
CA PRO A 155 -8.37 9.85 44.23
C PRO A 155 -7.29 9.15 45.07
N PRO A 156 -7.66 8.12 45.85
CA PRO A 156 -6.69 7.37 46.65
C PRO A 156 -5.55 6.87 45.75
N LEU A 157 -4.32 7.19 46.15
CA LEU A 157 -3.12 6.84 45.39
C LEU A 157 -3.00 5.31 45.29
N SER A 158 -2.64 4.80 44.11
CA SER A 158 -2.31 3.39 43.93
C SER A 158 -1.14 2.99 44.84
N ALA A 159 -1.15 1.76 45.34
CA ALA A 159 -0.08 1.21 46.18
C ALA A 159 1.32 1.38 45.56
N LYS A 160 1.43 1.27 44.23
CA LYS A 160 2.69 1.49 43.50
C LYS A 160 3.17 2.94 43.60
N THR A 161 2.25 3.90 43.50
CA THR A 161 2.52 5.34 43.56
C THR A 161 2.89 5.74 44.97
N MET A 162 2.16 5.24 45.97
CA MET A 162 2.50 5.39 47.39
C MET A 162 3.91 4.87 47.68
N TRP A 163 4.26 3.69 47.19
CA TRP A 163 5.59 3.11 47.39
C TRP A 163 6.71 3.95 46.74
N HIS A 164 6.47 4.55 45.56
CA HIS A 164 7.42 5.47 44.95
C HIS A 164 7.60 6.75 45.76
N LEU A 165 6.50 7.39 46.17
CA LEU A 165 6.52 8.61 46.98
C LEU A 165 7.21 8.38 48.32
N HIS A 166 6.95 7.24 48.98
CA HIS A 166 7.58 6.90 50.25
C HIS A 166 9.10 6.76 50.13
N ARG A 167 9.64 6.29 49.00
CA ARG A 167 11.10 6.20 48.76
C ARG A 167 11.76 7.52 48.44
N ILE A 168 11.03 8.45 47.83
CA ILE A 168 11.53 9.75 47.39
C ILE A 168 11.34 10.80 48.49
N SER A 169 10.51 10.50 49.51
CA SER A 169 10.33 11.36 50.68
C SER A 169 11.69 11.72 51.30
N PRO A 170 11.96 13.01 51.56
CA PRO A 170 13.21 13.47 52.15
C PRO A 170 13.52 12.81 53.50
N GLU A 171 12.50 12.36 54.24
CA GLU A 171 12.64 11.64 55.51
C GLU A 171 13.17 10.21 55.34
N ASN A 172 12.97 9.60 54.17
CA ASN A 172 13.34 8.20 53.88
C ASN A 172 14.56 8.08 52.95
N LEU A 173 15.20 9.19 52.60
CA LEU A 173 16.44 9.17 51.84
C LEU A 173 17.51 8.44 52.63
N ARG A 174 18.13 7.43 52.03
CA ARG A 174 19.26 6.71 52.64
C ARG A 174 20.41 7.69 52.86
N THR A 175 20.79 7.89 54.11
CA THR A 175 21.92 8.75 54.53
C THR A 175 23.30 8.15 54.20
N TYR A 176 23.32 6.93 53.66
CA TYR A 176 24.53 6.20 53.30
C TYR A 176 24.37 5.43 51.98
N GLN A 177 25.45 5.37 51.20
CA GLN A 177 25.59 4.51 50.02
C GLN A 177 26.33 3.23 50.44
N THR A 178 25.80 2.05 50.10
CA THR A 178 26.51 0.78 50.32
C THR A 178 27.13 0.32 49.00
N PHE A 179 28.44 0.12 48.99
CA PHE A 179 29.16 -0.40 47.82
C PHE A 179 28.97 -1.92 47.68
N PRO A 180 29.17 -2.51 46.49
CA PRO A 180 29.17 -3.97 46.30
C PRO A 180 30.16 -4.71 47.22
N SER A 181 31.21 -4.02 47.67
CA SER A 181 32.17 -4.50 48.67
C SER A 181 31.62 -4.54 50.11
N GLY A 182 30.37 -4.14 50.33
CA GLY A 182 29.71 -4.07 51.64
C GLY A 182 30.03 -2.80 52.45
N LYS A 183 31.00 -1.98 52.03
CA LYS A 183 31.36 -0.74 52.73
C LYS A 183 30.23 0.30 52.61
N ARG A 184 29.85 0.90 53.73
CA ARG A 184 28.88 2.01 53.79
C ARG A 184 29.62 3.32 53.87
N VAL A 185 29.24 4.26 53.01
CA VAL A 185 29.85 5.59 52.87
C VAL A 185 28.77 6.63 53.11
N THR A 186 29.11 7.68 53.85
CA THR A 186 28.18 8.73 54.25
C THR A 186 27.81 9.65 53.07
N SER A 187 26.70 10.39 53.19
CA SER A 187 26.30 11.37 52.17
C SER A 187 27.41 12.41 51.89
N GLN A 188 28.13 12.86 52.92
CA GLN A 188 29.21 13.84 52.80
C GLN A 188 30.39 13.30 51.96
N GLU A 189 30.85 12.09 52.24
CA GLU A 189 31.91 11.45 51.47
C GLU A 189 31.50 11.21 50.01
N ARG A 190 30.22 10.91 49.78
CA ARG A 190 29.66 10.79 48.43
C ARG A 190 29.66 12.13 47.70
N GLU A 191 29.23 13.22 48.33
CA GLU A 191 29.23 14.57 47.74
C GLU A 191 30.65 15.02 47.38
N VAL A 192 31.63 14.76 48.24
CA VAL A 192 33.05 15.03 47.97
C VAL A 192 33.54 14.23 46.76
N ARG A 193 33.18 12.95 46.67
CA ARG A 193 33.52 12.12 45.50
C ARG A 193 32.85 12.62 44.23
N ASP A 194 31.55 12.89 44.28
CA ASP A 194 30.76 13.26 43.10
C ASP A 194 31.21 14.65 42.59
N SER A 195 31.62 15.57 43.46
CA SER A 195 32.24 16.85 43.05
C SER A 195 33.57 16.65 42.32
N TYR A 196 34.42 15.71 42.75
CA TYR A 196 35.66 15.38 42.04
C TYR A 196 35.42 14.92 40.59
N PHE A 197 34.33 14.19 40.33
CA PHE A 197 34.00 13.69 38.99
C PHE A 197 33.22 14.70 38.14
N GLN A 198 32.53 15.67 38.73
CA GLN A 198 31.85 16.75 37.96
C GLN A 198 32.86 17.66 37.22
N PHE A 199 34.06 17.87 37.77
CA PHE A 199 35.09 18.72 37.15
C PHE A 199 35.93 18.00 36.07
N ARG A 200 35.65 16.73 35.76
CA ARG A 200 36.39 15.93 34.78
C ARG A 200 35.56 15.51 33.55
N ALA A 201 34.30 15.91 33.48
CA ALA A 201 33.41 15.68 32.33
C ALA A 201 33.44 16.88 31.36
#